data_AF-A0AAN8AYB4-F1
#
_entry.id   AF-A0AAN8AYB4-F1
#
_cell.length_a   1.000
_cell.length_b   1.000
_cell.length_c   1.000
_cell.angle_alpha   90.00
_cell.angle_beta   90.00
_cell.angle_gamma   90.00
#
_symmetry.space_group_name_H-M   'P 1'
#
loop_
_entity.id
_entity.type
_entity.pdbx_description
1 polymer ?
#
loop_
_entity_poly.entity_id
_entity_poly.type
_entity_poly.pdbx_seq_one_letter_code
_entity_poly.pdbx_strand_id
1 'polypeptide(L)' 'MTEIPKWCKKLPDDSLQRLQKESELLQGTYAHYFDQTIINNEIDDTIRLLEEAVNLVSTTTQWVPVSWVY' A
#
# COMPACT_ATOMS: atom_id res chain seq x y z
N MET A 1 -7.39 -25.60 -17.50
CA MET A 1 -8.07 -24.30 -17.39
C MET A 1 -7.85 -23.79 -15.98
N THR A 2 -6.80 -23.00 -15.76
CA THR A 2 -6.67 -22.19 -14.55
C THR A 2 -7.20 -20.81 -14.91
N GLU A 3 -8.35 -20.45 -14.37
CA GLU A 3 -8.88 -19.10 -14.56
C GLU A 3 -7.88 -18.11 -13.97
N ILE A 4 -7.41 -17.18 -14.80
CA ILE A 4 -6.57 -16.07 -14.34
C ILE A 4 -7.37 -15.35 -13.24
N PRO A 5 -6.84 -15.24 -12.01
CA PRO A 5 -7.55 -14.60 -10.93
C PRO A 5 -8.04 -13.21 -11.35
N LYS A 6 -9.25 -12.82 -10.93
CA LYS A 6 -9.86 -11.55 -11.37
C LYS A 6 -8.99 -10.32 -11.10
N TRP A 7 -8.08 -10.39 -10.13
CA TRP A 7 -7.10 -9.34 -9.81
C TRP A 7 -5.92 -9.26 -10.79
N CYS A 8 -5.63 -10.32 -11.54
CA CYS A 8 -4.67 -10.32 -12.66
C CYS A 8 -5.25 -9.72 -13.95
N LYS A 9 -6.54 -9.35 -13.98
CA LYS A 9 -7.08 -8.61 -15.13
C LYS A 9 -6.45 -7.22 -15.14
N LYS A 10 -5.53 -6.99 -16.08
CA LYS A 10 -4.98 -5.67 -16.36
C LYS A 10 -6.13 -4.66 -16.42
N LEU A 11 -6.14 -3.72 -15.49
CA LEU A 11 -7.07 -2.60 -15.49
C LEU A 11 -6.90 -1.84 -16.81
N PRO A 12 -7.99 -1.30 -17.39
CA PRO A 12 -7.87 -0.44 -18.57
C PRO A 12 -6.97 0.77 -18.24
N ASP A 13 -6.23 1.26 -19.24
CA ASP A 13 -5.21 2.31 -19.06
C ASP A 13 -5.77 3.56 -18.36
N ASP A 14 -7.00 3.97 -18.72
CA ASP A 14 -7.70 5.08 -18.08
C ASP A 14 -7.98 4.84 -16.58
N SER A 15 -8.29 3.60 -16.19
CA SER A 15 -8.50 3.26 -14.79
C SER A 15 -7.18 3.28 -14.01
N LEU A 16 -6.08 2.82 -14.61
CA LEU A 16 -4.75 2.89 -13.99
C LEU A 16 -4.28 4.33 -13.82
N GLN A 17 -4.45 5.18 -14.83
CA GLN A 17 -4.09 6.60 -14.75
C GLN A 17 -4.89 7.34 -13.68
N ARG A 18 -6.19 7.02 -13.53
CA ARG A 18 -7.02 7.59 -12.47
C ARG A 18 -6.57 7.13 -11.08
N LEU A 19 -6.33 5.83 -10.91
CA LEU A 19 -5.81 5.28 -9.65
C LEU A 19 -4.45 5.89 -9.28
N GLN A 20 -3.56 6.07 -10.26
CA GLN A 20 -2.28 6.71 -10.02
C GLN A 20 -2.45 8.15 -9.52
N LYS A 21 -3.28 8.96 -10.19
CA LYS A 21 -3.56 10.35 -9.76
C LYS A 21 -4.16 10.42 -8.36
N GLU A 22 -5.10 9.53 -8.05
CA GLU A 22 -5.71 9.43 -6.73
C GLU A 22 -4.67 9.03 -5.66
N SER A 23 -3.78 8.11 -5.99
CA SER A 23 -2.66 7.70 -5.12
C SER A 23 -1.68 8.85 -4.85
N GLU A 24 -1.28 9.58 -5.90
CA GLU A 24 -0.38 10.75 -5.79
C GLU A 24 -1.00 11.87 -4.95
N LEU A 25 -2.29 12.15 -5.13
CA LEU A 25 -3.01 13.14 -4.34
C LEU A 25 -3.07 12.75 -2.86
N LEU A 26 -3.38 11.49 -2.58
CA LEU A 26 -3.44 10.95 -1.21
C LEU A 26 -2.07 11.05 -0.54
N GLN A 27 -1.01 10.63 -1.23
CA GLN A 27 0.35 10.70 -0.72
C GLN A 27 0.75 12.16 -0.48
N GLY A 28 0.52 13.07 -1.43
CA GLY A 28 0.88 14.49 -1.26
C GLY A 28 0.18 15.17 -0.09
N THR A 29 -1.07 14.77 0.19
CA THR A 29 -1.89 15.40 1.24
C THR A 29 -1.69 14.76 2.63
N TYR A 30 -1.45 13.45 2.67
CA TYR A 30 -1.51 12.65 3.90
C TYR A 30 -0.25 11.84 4.20
N ALA A 31 0.87 12.05 3.47
CA ALA A 31 2.10 11.30 3.66
C ALA A 31 2.61 11.31 5.12
N HIS A 32 2.36 12.37 5.88
CA HIS A 32 2.77 12.46 7.29
C HIS A 32 2.01 11.50 8.22
N TYR A 33 0.96 10.84 7.75
CA TYR A 33 0.27 9.76 8.46
C TYR A 33 0.76 8.37 8.05
N PHE A 34 1.64 8.26 7.06
CA PHE A 34 2.11 6.97 6.56
C PHE A 34 3.48 6.64 7.14
N ASP A 35 3.58 5.50 7.83
CA ASP A 35 4.87 4.98 8.29
C ASP A 35 5.68 4.37 7.13
N GLN A 36 5.01 3.89 6.09
CA GLN A 36 5.64 3.26 4.93
C GLN A 36 4.80 3.42 3.65
N THR A 37 5.46 3.44 2.50
CA THR A 37 4.83 3.39 1.17
C THR A 37 5.43 2.24 0.38
N ILE A 38 4.60 1.38 -0.21
CA ILE A 38 5.03 0.23 -1.01
C ILE A 38 4.66 0.49 -2.48
N ILE A 39 5.64 0.35 -3.37
CA ILE A 39 5.45 0.54 -4.81
C ILE A 39 5.04 -0.79 -5.46
N ASN A 40 3.89 -0.80 -6.12
CA ASN A 40 3.35 -1.97 -6.80
C ASN A 40 4.05 -2.19 -8.17
N ASN A 41 5.26 -2.74 -8.15
CA ASN A 41 6.05 -3.06 -9.36
C ASN A 41 5.91 -4.53 -9.75
N GLU A 42 6.16 -5.44 -8.80
CA GLU A 42 6.03 -6.89 -8.97
C GLU A 42 5.23 -7.45 -7.80
N ILE A 43 4.23 -8.30 -8.10
CA ILE A 43 3.19 -8.66 -7.11
C ILE A 43 3.78 -9.51 -5.99
N ASP A 44 4.65 -10.47 -6.31
CA ASP A 44 5.29 -11.32 -5.31
C ASP A 44 6.16 -10.50 -4.34
N ASP A 45 6.94 -9.54 -4.86
CA ASP A 45 7.74 -8.64 -4.03
C ASP A 45 6.88 -7.68 -3.21
N THR A 46 5.80 -7.17 -3.80
CA THR A 46 4.85 -6.26 -3.13
C THR A 46 4.18 -6.95 -1.95
N ILE A 47 3.76 -8.20 -2.13
CA ILE A 47 3.17 -9.02 -1.05
C ILE A 47 4.21 -9.27 0.03
N ARG A 48 5.43 -9.67 -0.34
CA ARG A 48 6.51 -9.92 0.64
C ARG A 48 6.84 -8.68 1.46
N LEU A 49 6.94 -7.51 0.83
CA LEU A 49 7.20 -6.24 1.52
C LEU A 49 6.05 -5.87 2.46
N LEU A 50 4.81 -6.13 2.06
CA LEU A 50 3.63 -5.90 2.91
C LEU A 50 3.62 -6.81 4.13
N GLU A 51 3.91 -8.11 3.95
CA GLU A 51 4.00 -9.07 5.05
C GLU A 51 5.10 -8.68 6.05
N GLU A 52 6.26 -8.25 5.54
CA GLU A 52 7.37 -7.77 6.35
C GLU A 52 7.00 -6.51 7.15
N ALA A 53 6.34 -5.55 6.51
CA ALA A 53 5.86 -4.32 7.14
C ALA A 53 4.88 -4.62 8.29
N VAL A 54 3.92 -5.52 8.05
CA VAL A 54 2.93 -5.94 9.06
C VAL A 54 3.59 -6.71 10.21
N ASN A 55 4.56 -7.57 9.91
CA ASN A 55 5.32 -8.25 10.96
C ASN A 55 6.15 -7.26 11.79
N LEU A 56 6.76 -6.25 11.17
CA LEU A 56 7.55 -5.24 11.86
C LEU A 56 6.67 -4.42 12.82
N VAL A 57 5.54 -3.89 12.34
CA VAL A 57 4.65 -3.05 13.16
C VAL A 57 4.05 -3.84 14.34
N SER A 58 3.85 -5.14 14.19
CA SER A 58 3.30 -6.00 15.26
C SER A 58 4.32 -6.48 16.30
N THR A 59 5.61 -6.51 15.95
CA THR A 59 6.68 -7.02 16.81
C THR A 59 7.53 -5.92 17.44
N THR A 60 7.50 -4.72 16.87
CA THR A 60 8.29 -3.58 17.34
C THR A 60 7.46 -2.63 18.19
N THR A 61 8.13 -1.96 19.13
CA THR A 61 7.51 -0.85 19.87
C THR A 61 7.28 0.33 18.92
N GLN A 62 6.06 0.86 18.91
CA GLN A 62 5.68 1.96 18.02
C GLN A 62 5.72 3.31 18.73
N TRP A 63 6.17 4.34 18.01
CA TRP A 63 6.04 5.72 18.43
C TRP A 63 4.69 6.24 17.99
N VAL A 64 3.82 6.57 18.95
CA VAL A 64 2.49 7.12 18.67
C VAL A 64 2.40 8.56 19.18
N PRO A 65 1.71 9.46 18.45
CA PRO A 65 1.33 10.75 18.99
C PRO A 65 0.61 10.60 20.33
N VAL A 66 0.96 11.46 21.29
CA VAL A 66 0.31 11.47 22.61
C VAL A 66 -1.21 11.60 22.48
N SER A 67 -1.68 12.33 21.45
CA SER A 67 -3.10 12.50 21.14
C SER A 67 -3.85 11.23 20.72
N TRP A 68 -3.17 10.09 20.49
CA TRP A 68 -3.82 8.81 20.15
C TRP A 68 -4.08 7.93 21.37
N VAL A 69 -3.48 8.26 22.52
CA VAL A 69 -3.54 7.46 23.75
C VAL A 69 -4.63 7.96 24.72
N TYR A 70 -5.19 9.14 24.45
CA TYR A 70 -6.23 9.81 25.25
C TYR A 70 -7.48 10.07 24.42
#